data_AF-A0A399ZDU2-F1
#
_entry.id   AF-A0A399ZDU2-F1
#
_cell.length_a   1.000
_cell.length_b   1.000
_cell.length_c   1.000
_cell.angle_alpha   90.00
_cell.angle_beta   90.00
_cell.angle_gamma   90.00
#
_symmetry.space_group_name_H-M   'P 1'
#
loop_
_entity.id
_entity.type
_entity.pdbx_description
1 polymer ?
#
loop_
_entity_poly.entity_id
_entity_poly.type
_entity_poly.pdbx_seq_one_letter_code
_entity_poly.pdbx_strand_id
1 'polypeptide(L)'
;MYDKRLDALSPDLERWLREERQAYADEVKKTGATGLIVNLLENPSEPEASFGGAMIVDPNGEILAESTHGTDEMLIYDLVPIAPNAAS
;
A
#
# COMPACT_ATOMS: atom_id res chain seq x y z
N MET A 1 -8.19 -33.24 -8.24
CA MET A 1 -7.00 -32.65 -7.58
C MET A 1 -7.24 -31.15 -7.57
N TYR A 2 -7.39 -30.54 -6.40
CA TYR A 2 -7.45 -29.08 -6.30
C TYR A 2 -6.04 -28.53 -6.49
N ASP A 3 -5.87 -27.60 -7.43
CA ASP A 3 -4.59 -26.97 -7.75
C ASP A 3 -4.24 -25.94 -6.67
N LYS A 4 -3.22 -26.25 -5.86
CA LYS A 4 -2.71 -25.38 -4.78
C LYS A 4 -2.03 -24.09 -5.29
N ARG A 5 -1.97 -23.85 -6.61
CA ARG A 5 -1.40 -22.62 -7.17
C ARG A 5 -2.35 -21.43 -7.17
N LEU A 6 -3.67 -21.67 -7.15
CA LEU A 6 -4.66 -20.60 -7.12
C LEU A 6 -4.66 -19.84 -5.79
N ASP A 7 -4.26 -20.50 -4.69
CA ASP A 7 -4.19 -19.87 -3.37
C ASP A 7 -3.00 -18.89 -3.24
N ALA A 8 -1.99 -18.96 -4.12
CA ALA A 8 -0.83 -18.06 -4.11
C ALA A 8 -1.03 -16.76 -4.90
N LEU A 9 -2.13 -16.65 -5.64
CA LEU A 9 -2.55 -15.46 -6.39
C LEU A 9 -3.59 -14.63 -5.63
N SER A 10 -4.10 -15.11 -4.49
CA SER A 10 -4.98 -14.31 -3.65
C SER A 10 -4.15 -13.27 -2.88
N PRO A 11 -4.67 -12.04 -2.67
CA PRO A 11 -4.08 -11.09 -1.74
C PRO A 11 -3.87 -11.76 -0.38
N ASP A 12 -2.61 -11.96 0.02
CA ASP A 12 -2.25 -12.52 1.33
C ASP A 12 -2.14 -11.37 2.33
N LEU A 13 -3.27 -11.05 2.96
CA LEU A 13 -3.37 -9.94 3.90
C LEU A 13 -2.39 -10.08 5.07
N GLU A 14 -2.13 -11.30 5.56
CA GLU A 14 -1.21 -11.50 6.68
C GLU A 14 0.24 -11.21 6.27
N ARG A 15 0.65 -11.70 5.10
CA ARG A 15 1.98 -11.41 4.54
C ARG A 15 2.14 -9.94 4.21
N TRP A 16 1.10 -9.32 3.63
CA TRP A 16 1.08 -7.88 3.35
C TRP A 16 1.35 -7.06 4.61
N LEU A 17 0.60 -7.31 5.68
CA LEU A 17 0.70 -6.59 6.94
C LEU A 17 2.03 -6.83 7.67
N ARG A 18 2.58 -8.05 7.59
CA ARG A 18 3.80 -8.45 8.31
C ARG A 18 5.10 -8.08 7.58
N GLU A 19 5.13 -8.18 6.26
CA GLU A 19 6.39 -8.20 5.50
C GLU A 19 6.43 -7.17 4.37
N GLU A 20 5.34 -7.01 3.60
CA GLU A 20 5.42 -6.31 2.32
C GLU A 20 5.18 -4.80 2.44
N ARG A 21 4.17 -4.36 3.19
CA ARG A 21 3.79 -2.94 3.23
C ARG A 21 4.88 -2.02 3.78
N GLN A 22 5.72 -2.54 4.68
CA GLN A 22 6.80 -1.77 5.28
C GLN A 22 7.87 -1.39 4.25
N ALA A 23 8.13 -2.25 3.26
CA ALA A 23 9.11 -1.95 2.22
C ALA A 23 8.71 -0.70 1.41
N TYR A 24 7.41 -0.54 1.12
CA TYR A 24 6.90 0.67 0.46
C TYR A 24 7.08 1.91 1.34
N ALA A 25 6.77 1.81 2.63
CA ALA A 25 6.92 2.93 3.56
C ALA A 25 8.40 3.37 3.70
N ASP A 26 9.31 2.40 3.72
CA ASP A 26 10.76 2.64 3.77
C ASP A 26 11.27 3.31 2.49
N GLU A 27 10.72 2.99 1.31
CA GLU A 27 11.05 3.71 0.07
C GLU A 27 10.50 5.14 0.06
N VAL A 28 9.26 5.36 0.52
CA VAL A 28 8.68 6.72 0.63
C VAL A 28 9.54 7.60 1.52
N LYS A 29 10.00 7.08 2.66
CA LYS A 29 10.88 7.82 3.59
C LYS A 29 12.13 8.38 2.91
N LYS A 30 12.71 7.64 1.96
CA LYS A 30 13.91 8.10 1.23
C LYS A 30 13.64 9.31 0.34
N THR A 31 12.39 9.53 -0.06
CA THR A 31 11.99 10.67 -0.89
C THR A 31 11.82 11.97 -0.08
N GLY A 32 11.57 11.85 1.23
CA GLY A 32 11.24 13.01 2.09
C GLY A 32 9.92 13.69 1.72
N ALA A 33 9.05 13.03 0.96
CA ALA A 33 7.74 13.52 0.55
C ALA A 33 6.64 12.53 0.94
N THR A 34 5.40 13.00 1.03
CA THR A 34 4.22 12.13 1.22
C THR A 34 4.03 11.25 0.00
N GLY A 35 3.93 9.94 0.21
CA GLY A 35 3.65 8.95 -0.82
C GLY A 35 2.17 8.61 -0.87
N LEU A 36 1.59 8.65 -2.08
CA LEU A 36 0.26 8.13 -2.38
C LEU A 36 0.43 6.90 -3.27
N ILE A 37 0.13 5.72 -2.73
CA ILE A 37 0.33 4.43 -3.41
C ILE A 37 -1.04 3.85 -3.71
N VAL A 38 -1.28 3.46 -4.96
CA VAL A 38 -2.51 2.83 -5.41
C VAL A 38 -2.14 1.63 -6.28
N ASN A 39 -2.73 0.47 -5.99
CA ASN A 39 -2.54 -0.72 -6.82
C ASN A 39 -3.75 -0.95 -7.72
N LEU A 40 -3.51 -1.58 -8.87
CA LEU A 40 -4.59 -1.99 -9.77
C LEU A 40 -5.39 -3.13 -9.11
N LEU A 41 -6.71 -3.10 -9.27
CA LEU A 41 -7.58 -4.23 -8.91
C LEU A 41 -7.26 -5.46 -9.76
N GLU A 42 -7.49 -6.65 -9.20
CA GLU A 42 -7.21 -7.90 -9.91
C GLU A 42 -7.94 -7.95 -11.25
N ASN A 43 -7.16 -8.15 -12.32
CA ASN A 43 -7.67 -8.40 -13.65
C ASN A 43 -7.27 -9.83 -14.06
N PRO A 44 -8.24 -10.74 -14.26
CA PRO A 44 -7.96 -12.12 -14.66
C PRO A 44 -7.19 -12.27 -15.99
N SER A 45 -7.10 -11.19 -16.78
CA SER A 45 -6.41 -11.15 -18.06
C SER A 45 -4.94 -10.72 -17.94
N GLU A 46 -4.51 -10.23 -16.77
CA GLU A 46 -3.14 -9.78 -16.52
C GLU A 46 -2.37 -10.86 -15.74
N PRO A 47 -1.13 -11.19 -16.14
CA PRO A 47 -0.35 -12.26 -15.52
C PRO A 47 0.27 -11.88 -14.17
N GLU A 48 0.17 -10.62 -13.73
CA GLU A 48 0.80 -10.11 -12.51
C GLU A 48 -0.20 -9.76 -11.40
N ALA A 49 0.33 -9.87 -10.19
CA ALA A 49 -0.23 -9.66 -8.86
C ALA A 49 -0.84 -8.25 -8.63
N SER A 50 -1.88 -7.92 -9.38
CA SER A 50 -2.74 -6.75 -9.13
C SER A 50 -3.79 -7.16 -8.11
N PHE A 51 -3.73 -6.59 -6.92
CA PHE A 51 -4.60 -6.98 -5.80
C PHE A 51 -5.44 -5.81 -5.28
N GLY A 52 -5.32 -4.62 -5.86
CA GLY A 52 -5.99 -3.43 -5.37
C GLY A 52 -5.44 -2.92 -4.04
N GLY A 53 -6.19 -2.00 -3.44
CA GLY A 53 -5.77 -1.28 -2.25
C GLY A 53 -5.04 0.03 -2.55
N ALA A 54 -5.04 0.90 -1.55
CA ALA A 54 -4.34 2.17 -1.54
C ALA A 54 -3.70 2.39 -0.17
N MET A 55 -2.59 3.12 -0.15
CA MET A 55 -1.86 3.45 1.07
C MET A 55 -1.29 4.87 0.99
N ILE A 56 -1.39 5.60 2.09
CA ILE A 56 -0.80 6.93 2.26
C ILE A 56 0.30 6.82 3.29
N VAL A 57 1.49 7.29 2.94
CA VAL A 57 2.67 7.27 3.82
C VAL A 57 3.21 8.70 3.94
N ASP A 58 3.51 9.12 5.16
CA ASP A 58 4.10 10.42 5.43
C ASP A 58 5.60 10.47 5.03
N PRO A 59 6.22 11.66 5.04
CA PRO A 59 7.65 11.81 4.73
C PRO A 59 8.61 11.05 5.66
N ASN A 60 8.18 10.65 6.87
CA ASN A 60 8.99 9.92 7.83
C ASN A 60 8.92 8.39 7.63
N GLY A 61 8.07 7.93 6.72
CA GLY A 61 7.79 6.51 6.50
C GLY A 61 6.69 5.96 7.41
N GLU A 62 5.87 6.82 8.03
CA GLU A 62 4.70 6.37 8.80
C GLU A 62 3.50 6.17 7.88
N ILE A 63 2.85 5.01 7.98
CA ILE A 63 1.61 4.73 7.26
C ILE A 63 0.48 5.50 7.94
N LEU A 64 -0.07 6.50 7.24
CA LEU A 64 -1.14 7.35 7.73
C LEU A 64 -2.51 6.69 7.59
N ALA A 65 -2.74 6.01 6.45
CA ALA A 65 -3.97 5.30 6.18
C ALA A 65 -3.76 4.26 5.07
N GLU A 66 -4.56 3.21 5.08
CA GLU A 66 -4.60 2.18 4.03
C GLU A 66 -6.06 1.75 3.81
N SER A 67 -6.43 1.41 2.58
CA SER A 67 -7.66 0.66 2.34
C SER A 67 -7.40 -0.83 2.48
N THR A 68 -8.47 -1.61 2.66
CA THR A 68 -8.34 -3.06 2.82
C THR A 68 -7.68 -3.65 1.57
N HIS A 69 -6.53 -4.31 1.75
CA HIS A 69 -5.80 -4.97 0.67
C HIS A 69 -6.72 -6.01 -0.01
N GLY A 70 -6.71 -6.09 -1.35
CA GLY A 70 -7.64 -6.99 -2.05
C GLY A 70 -8.96 -6.36 -2.49
N THR A 71 -9.26 -5.10 -2.11
CA THR A 71 -10.59 -4.51 -2.27
C THR A 71 -10.62 -3.28 -3.15
N ASP A 72 -11.81 -2.96 -3.66
CA ASP A 72 -12.15 -1.72 -4.37
C ASP A 72 -12.54 -0.58 -3.41
N GLU A 73 -12.28 -0.73 -2.11
CA GLU A 73 -12.58 0.29 -1.11
C GLU A 73 -11.79 1.57 -1.35
N MET A 74 -12.51 2.69 -1.37
CA MET A 74 -11.92 4.01 -1.54
C MET A 74 -11.24 4.47 -0.25
N LEU A 75 -9.96 4.87 -0.36
CA LEU A 75 -9.25 5.54 0.72
C LEU A 75 -9.47 7.05 0.65
N ILE A 76 -10.16 7.61 1.64
CA ILE A 76 -10.33 9.06 1.81
C ILE A 76 -9.53 9.49 3.03
N TYR A 77 -8.68 10.50 2.87
CA TYR A 77 -7.84 11.01 3.95
C TYR A 77 -7.66 12.53 3.86
N ASP A 78 -7.81 13.20 4.99
CA ASP A 78 -7.57 14.64 5.11
C ASP A 78 -6.09 14.89 5.46
N LEU A 79 -5.31 15.35 4.48
CA LEU A 79 -3.92 15.73 4.71
C LEU A 79 -3.86 17.08 5.43
N VAL A 80 -3.36 17.07 6.67
CA VAL A 80 -2.95 18.29 7.35
C VAL A 80 -1.53 18.64 6.89
N PRO A 81 -1.27 19.86 6.38
CA PRO A 81 0.08 20.25 6.02
C PRO A 81 1.01 20.14 7.22
N ILE A 82 2.05 19.31 7.11
CA ILE A 82 3.13 19.31 8.10
C ILE A 82 3.84 20.65 7.92
N ALA A 83 3.71 21.53 8.92
CA ALA A 83 4.46 22.78 8.92
C ALA A 83 5.95 22.43 8.76
N PRO A 84 6.67 23.03 7.80
CA PRO A 84 8.09 22.77 7.67
C PRO A 84 8.73 23.08 9.03
N ASN A 85 9.42 22.09 9.60
CA ASN A 85 10.18 22.29 10.84
C ASN A 85 11.01 23.56 10.64
N ALA A 86 10.77 24.56 11.50
CA ALA A 86 11.58 25.76 11.52
C ALA A 86 13.02 25.30 11.66
N ALA A 87 13.83 25.49 10.62
CA ALA A 87 15.23 25.12 10.63
C ALA A 87 15.89 25.80 11.83
N SER A 88 16.31 24.99 12.81
CA SER A 88 17.13 25.40 13.95
C SER A 88 18.59 25.43 13.55
#